data_AF-A0A954KJC7-F1
#
_entry.id   AF-A0A954KJC7-F1
#
_cell.length_a   1.000
_cell.length_b   1.000
_cell.length_c   1.000
_cell.angle_alpha   90.00
_cell.angle_beta   90.00
_cell.angle_gamma   90.00
#
_symmetry.space_group_name_H-M   'P 1'
#
loop_
_entity.id
_entity.type
_entity.pdbx_description
1 polymer ?
#
loop_
_entity_poly.entity_id
_entity_poly.type
_entity_poly.pdbx_seq_one_letter_code
_entity_poly.pdbx_strand_id
1 'polypeptide(L)' 'MEQTAKDPAVRYQRAERRQIEWRPLSLDQLLPEDHTARLIWAYVEALDLKELYKKIQAHEHGPGRNPIDPKILLALW' A
#
# COMPACT_ATOMS: atom_id res chain seq x y z
N MET A 1 11.02 45.12 -2.03
CA MET A 1 11.95 44.02 -1.70
C MET A 1 11.34 42.75 -2.25
N GLU A 2 12.13 42.08 -3.08
CA GLU A 2 11.82 40.91 -3.89
C GLU A 2 11.40 39.71 -3.01
N GLN A 3 10.34 39.01 -3.39
CA GLN A 3 9.99 37.72 -2.78
C GLN A 3 10.00 36.66 -3.87
N THR A 4 11.19 36.09 -4.07
CA THR A 4 11.49 34.96 -4.93
C THR A 4 11.50 33.68 -4.10
N ALA A 5 10.42 32.90 -4.22
CA ALA A 5 10.42 31.44 -4.10
C ALA A 5 9.17 30.93 -4.83
N LYS A 6 9.36 30.23 -5.94
CA LYS A 6 8.25 29.56 -6.64
C LYS A 6 7.88 28.33 -5.83
N ASP A 7 6.66 28.30 -5.29
CA ASP A 7 6.22 27.20 -4.43
C ASP A 7 6.36 25.82 -5.11
N PRO A 8 6.71 24.77 -4.35
CA PRO A 8 6.89 23.43 -4.88
C PRO A 8 5.61 22.93 -5.56
N ALA A 9 5.76 22.37 -6.75
CA ALA A 9 4.64 21.78 -7.49
C ALA A 9 4.07 20.55 -6.73
N VAL A 10 2.75 20.51 -6.57
CA VAL A 10 2.03 19.47 -5.84
C VAL A 10 2.13 18.12 -6.56
N ARG A 11 2.43 17.04 -5.81
CA ARG A 11 2.31 15.64 -6.24
C ARG A 11 0.93 15.11 -5.86
N TYR A 12 0.23 14.48 -6.80
CA TYR A 12 -1.08 13.91 -6.54
C TYR A 12 -1.35 12.73 -7.46
N GLN A 13 -2.06 11.73 -6.93
CA GLN A 13 -2.58 10.63 -7.75
C GLN A 13 -3.71 11.16 -8.64
N ARG A 14 -3.87 10.59 -9.84
CA ARG A 14 -4.99 10.90 -10.74
C ARG A 14 -5.80 9.65 -11.00
N ALA A 15 -7.12 9.82 -10.94
CA ALA A 15 -8.06 8.74 -11.22
C ALA A 15 -8.04 8.37 -12.71
N GLU A 16 -8.02 7.06 -12.99
CA GLU A 16 -8.25 6.49 -14.31
C GLU A 16 -9.77 6.38 -14.53
N ARG A 17 -10.36 7.37 -15.22
CA ARG A 17 -11.83 7.55 -15.27
C ARG A 17 -12.54 6.66 -16.28
N ARG A 18 -11.79 5.78 -16.93
CA ARG A 18 -12.34 4.73 -17.79
C ARG A 18 -12.25 3.36 -17.11
N GLN A 19 -11.97 3.35 -15.81
CA GLN A 19 -12.09 2.17 -14.96
C GLN A 19 -13.58 1.82 -14.80
N ILE A 20 -14.02 0.81 -15.54
CA ILE A 20 -15.38 0.27 -15.43
C ILE A 20 -15.37 -0.92 -14.47
N GLU A 21 -16.37 -0.90 -13.58
CA GLU A 21 -16.77 -1.89 -12.57
C GLU A 21 -16.23 -1.68 -11.14
N TRP A 22 -17.18 -1.39 -10.23
CA TRP A 22 -17.03 -1.57 -8.79
C TRP A 22 -17.57 -2.96 -8.42
N ARG A 23 -16.77 -3.78 -7.73
CA ARG A 23 -17.16 -5.12 -7.26
C ARG A 23 -17.21 -5.14 -5.74
N PRO A 24 -18.32 -5.54 -5.10
CA PRO A 24 -18.44 -5.63 -3.64
C PRO A 24 -17.85 -6.97 -3.14
N LEU A 25 -16.58 -7.20 -3.43
CA LEU A 25 -15.86 -8.41 -3.04
C LEU A 25 -14.64 -8.00 -2.23
N SER A 26 -14.42 -8.66 -1.09
CA SER A 26 -13.13 -8.62 -0.43
C SER A 26 -12.10 -9.38 -1.24
N LEU A 27 -10.81 -9.14 -0.99
CA LEU A 27 -9.73 -9.93 -1.61
C LEU A 27 -9.88 -11.42 -1.29
N ASP A 28 -10.33 -11.76 -0.08
CA ASP A 28 -10.58 -13.14 0.31
C ASP A 28 -11.77 -13.75 -0.44
N GLN A 29 -12.80 -12.98 -0.78
CA GLN A 29 -13.92 -13.49 -1.57
C GLN A 29 -13.55 -13.74 -3.04
N LEU A 30 -12.40 -13.22 -3.50
CA LEU A 30 -11.86 -13.54 -4.83
C LEU A 30 -11.12 -14.88 -4.86
N LEU A 31 -10.91 -15.52 -3.70
CA LEU A 31 -10.15 -16.75 -3.57
C LEU A 31 -11.09 -17.90 -3.14
N PRO A 32 -11.07 -19.06 -3.84
CA PRO A 32 -11.63 -20.30 -3.31
C PRO A 32 -11.14 -20.61 -1.89
N GLU A 33 -11.93 -21.36 -1.11
CA GLU A 33 -11.60 -21.68 0.28
C GLU A 33 -10.29 -22.47 0.42
N ASP A 34 -9.98 -23.33 -0.56
CA ASP A 34 -8.80 -24.18 -0.64
C ASP A 34 -7.62 -23.54 -1.39
N HIS A 35 -7.71 -22.26 -1.76
CA HIS A 35 -6.70 -21.60 -2.56
C HIS A 35 -5.40 -21.34 -1.77
N THR A 36 -4.25 -21.77 -2.32
CA THR A 36 -2.92 -21.68 -1.69
C THR A 36 -2.52 -20.26 -1.25
N ALA A 37 -3.01 -19.22 -1.93
CA ALA A 37 -2.76 -17.83 -1.52
C ALA A 37 -3.21 -17.54 -0.06
N ARG A 38 -4.24 -18.23 0.44
CA ARG A 38 -4.66 -18.13 1.85
C ARG A 38 -3.59 -18.65 2.81
N LEU A 39 -2.90 -19.74 2.44
CA LEU A 39 -1.78 -20.29 3.21
C LEU A 39 -0.61 -19.30 3.25
N ILE A 40 -0.27 -18.71 2.11
CA ILE A 40 0.79 -17.70 2.01
C ILE A 40 0.45 -16.49 2.89
N TRP A 41 -0.79 -15.99 2.80
CA TRP A 41 -1.23 -14.85 3.62
C TRP A 41 -1.14 -15.17 5.12
N ALA A 42 -1.67 -16.32 5.55
CA ALA A 42 -1.60 -16.76 6.95
C ALA A 42 -0.15 -16.92 7.44
N TYR A 43 0.74 -17.44 6.59
CA TYR A 43 2.17 -17.54 6.90
C TYR A 43 2.80 -16.16 7.09
N VAL A 44 2.55 -15.22 6.18
CA VAL A 44 3.06 -13.84 6.27
C VAL A 44 2.52 -13.13 7.51
N GLU A 45 1.26 -13.36 7.88
CA GLU A 45 0.66 -12.81 9.09
C GLU A 45 1.32 -13.31 10.39
N ALA A 46 1.91 -14.51 10.36
CA ALA A 46 2.62 -15.09 11.50
C ALA A 46 4.07 -14.61 11.66
N LEU A 47 4.63 -13.89 10.69
CA LEU A 47 6.03 -13.41 10.73
C LEU A 47 6.20 -12.19 11.65
N ASP A 48 7.33 -12.11 12.36
CA ASP A 48 7.75 -10.86 13.02
C ASP A 48 8.38 -9.91 12.00
N LEU A 49 7.61 -8.89 11.59
CA LEU A 49 8.03 -7.89 10.59
C LEU A 49 8.52 -6.58 11.21
N LYS A 50 8.73 -6.51 12.54
CA LYS A 50 9.09 -5.25 13.24
C LYS A 50 10.28 -4.52 12.62
N GLU A 51 11.33 -5.25 12.25
CA GLU A 51 12.52 -4.65 11.65
C GLU A 51 12.27 -4.07 10.25
N LEU A 52 11.26 -4.57 9.52
CA LEU A 52 10.83 -3.97 8.26
C LEU A 52 10.03 -2.70 8.51
N TYR A 53 9.10 -2.71 9.47
CA TYR A 53 8.33 -1.53 9.84
C TYR A 53 9.22 -0.41 10.41
N LYS A 54 10.25 -0.73 11.20
CA LYS A 54 11.23 0.26 11.72
C LYS A 54 11.98 1.02 10.63
N LYS A 55 12.13 0.43 9.44
CA LYS A 55 12.78 1.09 8.29
C LYS A 55 11.87 2.09 7.58
N ILE A 56 10.57 2.10 7.87
CA ILE A 56 9.63 3.06 7.29
C ILE A 56 9.90 4.44 7.88
N GLN A 57 10.25 5.38 7.00
CA GLN A 57 10.50 6.78 7.37
C GLN A 57 9.25 7.65 7.28
N ALA A 58 8.23 7.20 6.52
CA ALA A 58 6.93 7.84 6.44
C ALA A 58 6.20 7.62 7.77
N HIS A 59 6.13 8.67 8.57
CA HIS A 59 5.44 8.69 9.84
C HIS A 59 4.10 9.38 9.70
N GLU A 60 3.19 9.09 10.62
CA GLU A 60 1.92 9.80 10.74
C GLU A 60 2.19 11.31 10.79
N HIS A 61 1.45 12.07 9.98
CA HIS A 61 1.56 13.53 9.87
C HIS A 61 2.90 14.08 9.35
N GLY A 62 3.77 13.21 8.83
CA GLY A 62 5.05 13.58 8.23
C GLY A 62 5.03 13.73 6.71
N PRO A 63 6.04 14.39 6.12
CA PRO A 63 6.24 14.35 4.69
C PRO A 63 6.59 12.93 4.24
N GLY A 64 5.84 12.38 3.29
CA GLY A 64 6.10 11.06 2.75
C GLY A 64 4.86 10.45 2.10
N ARG A 65 5.05 9.63 1.06
CA ARG A 65 3.96 8.81 0.53
C ARG A 65 3.79 7.61 1.46
N ASN A 66 2.55 7.22 1.75
CA ASN A 66 2.26 5.97 2.44
C ASN A 66 3.01 4.82 1.75
N PRO A 67 3.88 4.09 2.46
CA PRO A 67 4.61 2.98 1.89
C PRO A 67 3.63 1.84 1.61
N ILE A 68 4.05 0.92 0.75
CA ILE A 68 3.36 -0.37 0.59
C ILE A 68 3.63 -1.17 1.87
N ASP A 69 2.60 -1.81 2.42
CA ASP A 69 2.76 -2.69 3.58
C ASP A 69 3.76 -3.81 3.27
N PRO A 70 4.80 -4.03 4.10
CA PRO A 70 5.71 -5.16 3.95
C PRO A 70 5.01 -6.52 3.77
N LYS A 71 3.84 -6.73 4.38
CA LYS A 71 3.05 -7.96 4.18
C LYS A 71 2.63 -8.16 2.73
N ILE A 72 2.20 -7.09 2.07
CA ILE A 72 1.81 -7.13 0.66
C ILE A 72 3.01 -7.54 -0.18
N LEU A 73 4.20 -6.99 0.10
CA LEU A 73 5.43 -7.30 -0.65
C LEU A 73 5.90 -8.75 -0.46
N LEU A 74 5.69 -9.32 0.73
CA LEU A 74 6.06 -10.72 1.03
C LEU A 74 5.06 -11.74 0.48
N ALA A 75 3.83 -11.31 0.20
CA ALA A 75 2.77 -12.17 -0.33
C ALA A 75 2.69 -12.18 -1.87
N LEU A 76 3.59 -11.47 -2.57
CA LEU A 76 3.65 -11.46 -4.04
C LEU A 76 4.27 -12.77 -4.57
N TRP A 77 3.70 -13.30 -5.65
CA TRP A 77 4.24 -14.41 -6.45
C TRP A 77 4.35 -14.03 -7.93
#